data_AF-A0A835XP51-F1
#
_entry.id   AF-A0A835XP51-F1
#
_cell.length_a   1.000
_cell.length_b   1.000
_cell.length_c   1.000
_cell.angle_alpha   90.00
_cell.angle_beta   90.00
_cell.angle_gamma   90.00
#
_symmetry.space_group_name_H-M   'P 1'
#
loop_
_entity.id
_entity.type
_entity.pdbx_description
1 polymer ?
#
loop_
_entity_poly.entity_id
_entity_poly.type
_entity_poly.pdbx_seq_one_letter_code
_entity_poly.pdbx_strand_id
1 'polypeptide(L)'
;MDGEKRLATTHDDTDSSWLPKKEELDKLQPVFTAVEQSSTCDRMCLAWVGCLNHRTLKLKFVNAANQVPYTADRPFKCGACCGSPLEMTMTDASGNMVGQVVEKTEGCCFEQWCLCTYTHKVLVGSTRQSLVHKYNIVNPTMCCGRVNNCFGATCCKQNFFIDVTDPQGKVVSYAHQTYGGDGGCGGFFRMANDFSNYIDASNLDRVMLVLGMLSIEYAYHSREGGEDNN
;
A
#
# COMPACT_ATOMS: atom_id res chain seq x y z
N MET A 1 20.42 6.72 23.12
CA MET A 1 20.89 6.26 21.80
C MET A 1 20.04 5.06 21.47
N ASP A 2 18.86 5.30 20.89
CA ASP A 2 18.02 4.19 20.45
C ASP A 2 18.74 3.53 19.29
N GLY A 3 19.09 2.25 19.46
CA GLY A 3 19.74 1.46 18.42
C GLY A 3 18.96 1.60 17.13
N GLU A 4 19.68 1.80 16.03
CA GLU A 4 19.12 1.89 14.68
C GLU A 4 18.17 0.71 14.47
N LYS A 5 16.87 1.00 14.30
CA LYS A 5 15.83 0.00 14.11
C LYS A 5 16.01 -0.63 12.73
N ARG A 6 16.88 -1.64 12.67
CA ARG A 6 17.22 -2.34 11.42
C ARG A 6 16.01 -3.14 10.96
N LEU A 7 15.52 -2.85 9.75
CA LEU A 7 14.43 -3.61 9.15
C LEU A 7 14.92 -4.98 8.68
N ALA A 8 14.07 -6.00 8.78
CA ALA A 8 14.32 -7.30 8.18
C ALA A 8 14.44 -7.14 6.67
N THR A 9 15.38 -7.79 6.02
CA THR A 9 15.39 -7.79 4.54
C THR A 9 14.83 -9.08 3.96
N THR A 10 14.81 -10.17 4.72
CA THR A 10 14.25 -11.48 4.34
C THR A 10 13.41 -12.07 5.47
N HIS A 11 12.68 -13.17 5.21
CA HIS A 11 11.91 -13.85 6.26
C HIS A 11 12.78 -14.48 7.35
N ASP A 12 14.00 -14.87 7.02
CA ASP A 12 14.94 -15.51 7.96
C ASP A 12 15.73 -14.48 8.78
N ASP A 13 15.58 -13.20 8.46
CA ASP A 13 16.27 -12.09 9.11
C ASP A 13 15.56 -11.65 10.40
N THR A 14 15.17 -12.60 11.26
CA THR A 14 14.39 -12.32 12.49
C THR A 14 15.22 -11.94 13.69
N ASP A 15 16.46 -12.44 13.79
CA ASP A 15 17.25 -12.36 15.03
C ASP A 15 17.90 -11.00 15.26
N SER A 16 18.11 -10.25 14.19
CA SER A 16 18.72 -8.91 14.21
C SER A 16 17.80 -7.82 13.67
N SER A 17 16.56 -8.14 13.31
CA SER A 17 15.60 -7.15 12.81
C SER A 17 14.70 -6.63 13.93
N TRP A 18 14.25 -5.40 13.76
CA TRP A 18 13.28 -4.80 14.65
C TRP A 18 11.89 -5.35 14.36
N LEU A 19 11.32 -6.04 15.35
CA LEU A 19 9.97 -6.58 15.35
C LEU A 19 9.16 -5.81 16.41
N PRO A 20 8.52 -4.69 16.05
CA PRO A 20 7.82 -3.87 17.02
C PRO A 20 6.66 -4.62 17.69
N LYS A 21 6.55 -4.45 19.00
CA LYS A 21 5.35 -4.84 19.74
C LYS A 21 4.28 -3.77 19.62
N LYS A 22 3.02 -4.13 19.88
CA LYS A 22 1.87 -3.22 19.84
C LYS A 22 2.12 -1.98 20.71
N GLU A 23 2.66 -2.14 21.90
CA GLU A 23 2.95 -1.02 22.80
C GLU A 23 4.03 -0.08 22.26
N GLU A 24 4.91 -0.57 21.38
CA GLU A 24 5.90 0.27 20.69
C GLU A 24 5.26 1.00 19.52
N LEU A 25 4.37 0.35 18.77
CA LEU A 25 3.61 0.95 17.68
C LEU A 25 2.67 2.05 18.18
N ASP A 26 1.96 1.81 19.28
CA ASP A 26 1.01 2.75 19.89
C ASP A 26 1.70 4.03 20.41
N LYS A 27 3.02 3.97 20.67
CA LYS A 27 3.84 5.11 21.09
C LYS A 27 4.37 5.95 19.91
N LEU A 28 4.26 5.46 18.67
CA LEU A 28 4.72 6.20 17.51
C LEU A 28 3.81 7.41 17.28
N GLN A 29 4.42 8.58 17.14
CA GLN A 29 3.70 9.79 16.76
C GLN A 29 3.30 9.69 15.29
N PRO A 30 2.00 9.73 14.95
CA PRO A 30 1.56 9.69 13.56
C PRO A 30 2.00 10.98 12.86
N VAL A 31 2.66 10.84 11.70
CA VAL A 31 3.02 12.00 10.85
C VAL A 31 1.78 12.48 10.07
N PHE A 32 0.99 11.51 9.58
CA PHE A 32 -0.26 11.75 8.88
C PHE A 32 -1.32 10.72 9.30
N THR A 33 -2.57 11.15 9.35
CA THR A 33 -3.76 10.30 9.49
C THR A 33 -4.52 10.33 8.17
N ALA A 34 -4.72 9.18 7.53
CA ALA A 34 -5.53 9.10 6.32
C ALA A 34 -7.02 8.96 6.69
N VAL A 35 -7.86 9.86 6.18
CA VAL A 35 -9.31 9.86 6.42
C VAL A 35 -10.04 9.67 5.10
N GLU A 36 -10.86 8.64 5.01
CA GLU A 36 -11.70 8.40 3.84
C GLU A 36 -12.86 9.39 3.75
N GLN A 37 -13.04 9.98 2.56
CA GLN A 37 -14.23 10.73 2.17
C GLN A 37 -15.03 9.91 1.16
N SER A 38 -15.92 9.07 1.66
CA SER A 38 -16.88 8.34 0.84
C SER A 38 -18.29 8.86 1.05
N SER A 39 -19.05 8.95 -0.03
CA SER A 39 -20.50 9.15 0.03
C SER A 39 -21.19 7.87 0.49
N THR A 40 -22.07 7.96 1.49
CA THR A 40 -22.91 6.84 1.93
C THR A 40 -23.76 6.30 0.79
N CYS A 41 -24.27 7.19 -0.08
CA CYS A 41 -25.08 6.80 -1.22
C CYS A 41 -24.27 5.98 -2.24
N ASP A 42 -23.02 6.38 -2.53
CA ASP A 42 -22.18 5.63 -3.47
C ASP A 42 -21.86 4.23 -2.92
N ARG A 43 -21.59 4.14 -1.62
CA ARG A 43 -21.39 2.85 -0.93
C ARG A 43 -22.62 1.96 -1.05
N MET A 44 -23.82 2.50 -0.81
CA MET A 44 -25.07 1.75 -0.91
C MET A 44 -25.35 1.27 -2.35
N CYS A 45 -25.19 2.15 -3.34
CA CYS A 45 -25.40 1.80 -4.75
C CYS A 45 -24.43 0.71 -5.21
N LEU A 46 -23.14 0.84 -4.88
CA LEU A 46 -22.13 -0.13 -5.26
C LEU A 46 -22.27 -1.45 -4.50
N ALA A 47 -22.66 -1.42 -3.23
CA ALA A 47 -22.99 -2.62 -2.47
C ALA A 47 -24.19 -3.36 -3.09
N TRP A 48 -25.24 -2.64 -3.48
CA TRP A 48 -26.43 -3.23 -4.09
C TRP A 48 -26.15 -3.97 -5.40
N VAL A 49 -25.22 -3.48 -6.22
CA VAL A 49 -24.83 -4.13 -7.48
C VAL A 49 -23.65 -5.12 -7.34
N GLY A 50 -23.19 -5.40 -6.11
CA GLY A 50 -22.05 -6.30 -5.87
C GLY A 50 -20.69 -5.74 -6.27
N CYS A 51 -20.58 -4.42 -6.49
CA CYS A 51 -19.38 -3.73 -6.93
C CYS A 51 -18.79 -2.81 -5.86
N LEU A 52 -19.10 -3.02 -4.57
CA LEU A 52 -18.61 -2.19 -3.45
C LEU A 52 -17.08 -2.02 -3.49
N ASN A 53 -16.41 -3.10 -3.85
CA ASN A 53 -14.98 -3.17 -4.02
C ASN A 53 -14.46 -2.21 -5.09
N HIS A 54 -15.21 -1.92 -6.14
CA HIS A 54 -14.79 -0.97 -7.17
C HIS A 54 -15.03 0.50 -6.83
N ARG A 55 -15.46 0.82 -5.60
CA ARG A 55 -15.75 2.19 -5.19
C ARG A 55 -14.63 3.17 -5.47
N THR A 56 -15.03 4.38 -5.87
CA THR A 56 -14.16 5.55 -5.81
C THR A 56 -13.68 5.73 -4.37
N LEU A 57 -12.39 6.02 -4.21
CA LEU A 57 -11.79 6.23 -2.90
C LEU A 57 -11.14 7.60 -2.89
N LYS A 58 -11.54 8.45 -1.96
CA LYS A 58 -10.88 9.72 -1.71
C LYS A 58 -10.33 9.73 -0.30
N LEU A 59 -9.01 9.91 -0.16
CA LEU A 59 -8.33 9.90 1.12
C LEU A 59 -7.71 11.26 1.37
N LYS A 60 -8.00 11.85 2.53
CA LYS A 60 -7.35 13.08 3.01
C LYS A 60 -6.27 12.72 4.00
N PHE A 61 -5.04 13.15 3.74
CA PHE A 61 -3.94 13.00 4.69
C PHE A 61 -3.94 14.21 5.61
N VAL A 62 -4.31 14.01 6.88
CA VAL A 62 -4.38 15.04 7.91
C VAL A 62 -3.08 15.00 8.72
N ASN A 63 -2.40 16.14 8.86
CA ASN A 63 -1.20 16.23 9.70
C ASN A 63 -1.56 16.50 11.19
N ALA A 64 -0.55 16.50 12.07
CA ALA A 64 -0.75 16.80 13.50
C ALA A 64 -1.36 18.19 13.79
N ALA A 65 -1.29 19.12 12.84
CA ALA A 65 -1.90 20.45 12.93
C ALA A 65 -3.34 20.51 12.36
N ASN A 66 -3.97 19.36 12.09
CA ASN A 66 -5.30 19.24 11.47
C ASN A 66 -5.41 19.88 10.08
N GLN A 67 -4.29 20.07 9.38
CA GLN A 67 -4.26 20.52 7.99
C GLN A 67 -4.31 19.32 7.05
N VAL A 68 -4.83 19.52 5.85
CA VAL A 68 -4.89 18.51 4.79
C VAL A 68 -3.88 18.86 3.69
N PRO A 69 -2.58 18.59 3.87
CA PRO A 69 -1.59 18.90 2.86
C PRO A 69 -1.74 18.08 1.58
N TYR A 70 -2.33 16.88 1.66
CA TYR A 70 -2.48 15.98 0.53
C TYR A 70 -3.85 15.30 0.48
N THR A 71 -4.38 15.13 -0.74
CA THR A 71 -5.58 14.34 -1.02
C THR A 71 -5.29 13.33 -2.13
N ALA A 72 -5.54 12.06 -1.84
CA ALA A 72 -5.49 11.00 -2.84
C ALA A 72 -6.89 10.70 -3.40
N ASP A 73 -6.95 10.45 -4.70
CA ASP A 73 -8.16 10.11 -5.43
C ASP A 73 -7.92 8.85 -6.27
N ARG A 74 -8.77 7.85 -6.05
CA ARG A 74 -8.86 6.62 -6.85
C ARG A 74 -10.21 6.60 -7.56
N PRO A 75 -10.24 6.74 -8.89
CA PRO A 75 -11.47 6.57 -9.65
C PRO A 75 -11.93 5.11 -9.67
N PHE A 76 -13.20 4.91 -10.03
CA PHE A 76 -13.76 3.58 -10.31
C PHE A 76 -13.06 3.01 -11.55
N LYS A 77 -12.23 1.98 -11.37
CA LYS A 77 -11.56 1.24 -12.46
C LYS A 77 -11.50 -0.24 -12.12
N CYS A 78 -11.75 -1.08 -13.13
CA CYS A 78 -11.75 -2.55 -12.98
C CYS A 78 -10.35 -3.16 -12.89
N GLY A 79 -9.29 -2.36 -13.08
CA GLY A 79 -7.89 -2.76 -13.02
C GLY A 79 -7.33 -3.33 -14.33
N ALA A 80 -6.03 -3.65 -14.33
CA ALA A 80 -5.27 -3.99 -15.52
C ALA A 80 -5.80 -5.21 -16.28
N CYS A 81 -6.35 -6.22 -15.59
CA CYS A 81 -7.03 -7.37 -16.21
C CYS A 81 -8.16 -6.99 -17.21
N CYS A 82 -8.75 -5.79 -17.10
CA CYS A 82 -9.78 -5.29 -18.00
C CYS A 82 -9.26 -4.15 -18.91
N GLY A 83 -7.94 -4.07 -19.13
CA GLY A 83 -7.32 -3.02 -19.94
C GLY A 83 -7.39 -1.61 -19.33
N SER A 84 -7.77 -1.50 -18.06
CA SER A 84 -7.98 -0.23 -17.36
C SER A 84 -7.17 -0.21 -16.06
N PRO A 85 -5.85 0.07 -16.10
CA PRO A 85 -4.98 0.01 -14.93
C PRO A 85 -5.54 0.81 -13.76
N LEU A 86 -5.37 0.27 -12.56
CA LEU A 86 -5.64 1.05 -11.36
C LEU A 86 -4.73 2.27 -11.35
N GLU A 87 -5.34 3.42 -11.05
CA GLU A 87 -4.64 4.69 -10.94
C GLU A 87 -5.07 5.33 -9.62
N MET A 88 -4.12 5.86 -8.86
CA MET A 88 -4.39 6.70 -7.71
C MET A 88 -3.61 8.00 -7.87
N THR A 89 -4.30 9.14 -7.84
CA THR A 89 -3.67 10.46 -8.03
C THR A 89 -3.55 11.17 -6.70
N MET A 90 -2.40 11.76 -6.42
CA MET A 90 -2.19 12.62 -5.26
C MET A 90 -2.23 14.09 -5.68
N THR A 91 -2.95 14.89 -4.90
CA THR A 91 -3.04 16.34 -5.05
C THR A 91 -2.62 17.06 -3.77
N ASP A 92 -2.03 18.25 -3.90
CA ASP A 92 -1.71 19.12 -2.77
C ASP A 92 -2.95 19.88 -2.25
N ALA A 93 -2.77 20.67 -1.19
CA ALA A 93 -3.83 21.51 -0.62
C ALA A 93 -4.39 22.57 -1.58
N SER A 94 -3.64 22.93 -2.63
CA SER A 94 -4.06 23.86 -3.68
C SER A 94 -4.79 23.14 -4.84
N GLY A 95 -4.90 21.81 -4.78
CA GLY A 95 -5.52 20.99 -5.82
C GLY A 95 -4.59 20.67 -7.01
N ASN A 96 -3.31 21.03 -6.93
CA ASN A 96 -2.34 20.66 -7.96
C ASN A 96 -1.95 19.20 -7.79
N MET A 97 -1.76 18.49 -8.90
CA MET A 97 -1.20 17.14 -8.86
C MET A 97 0.22 17.19 -8.30
N VAL A 98 0.58 16.19 -7.47
CA VAL A 98 1.96 16.03 -6.96
C VAL A 98 2.54 14.66 -7.27
N GLY A 99 1.69 13.70 -7.63
CA GLY A 99 2.11 12.39 -8.04
C GLY A 99 0.95 11.48 -8.41
N GLN A 100 1.29 10.32 -8.93
CA GLN A 100 0.35 9.28 -9.32
C GLN A 100 0.96 7.91 -9.07
N VAL A 101 0.14 6.95 -8.63
CA VAL A 101 0.48 5.53 -8.63
C VAL A 101 -0.34 4.83 -9.69
N VAL A 102 0.31 4.01 -10.50
CA VAL A 102 -0.34 3.31 -11.63
C VAL A 102 0.04 1.83 -11.61
N GLU A 103 -0.95 0.96 -11.69
CA GLU A 103 -0.76 -0.49 -11.87
C GLU A 103 -0.04 -0.76 -13.20
N LYS A 104 1.04 -1.55 -13.15
CA LYS A 104 1.77 -1.95 -14.35
C LYS A 104 0.94 -3.00 -15.11
N THR A 105 0.66 -2.73 -16.38
CA THR A 105 -0.13 -3.61 -17.27
C THR A 105 0.70 -4.48 -18.20
N GLU A 106 1.99 -4.16 -18.37
CA GLU A 106 2.93 -4.91 -19.22
C GLU A 106 3.20 -6.29 -18.61
N GLY A 107 2.84 -7.37 -19.32
CA GLY A 107 3.03 -8.74 -18.83
C GLY A 107 1.95 -9.25 -17.86
N CYS A 108 0.86 -8.49 -17.67
CA CYS A 108 -0.20 -8.76 -16.69
C CYS A 108 -0.74 -10.20 -16.66
N CYS A 109 -0.95 -10.84 -17.82
CA CYS A 109 -1.46 -12.21 -17.87
C CYS A 109 -0.47 -13.27 -17.39
N PHE A 110 0.83 -12.98 -17.34
CA PHE A 110 1.85 -13.94 -16.87
C PHE A 110 2.34 -13.58 -15.47
N GLU A 111 2.61 -12.30 -15.19
CA GLU A 111 3.13 -11.88 -13.88
C GLU A 111 2.06 -11.90 -12.77
N GLN A 112 0.82 -11.47 -13.02
CA GLN A 112 -0.23 -11.46 -11.98
C GLN A 112 -0.88 -12.85 -11.80
N TRP A 113 -0.99 -13.65 -12.86
CA TRP A 113 -1.66 -14.95 -12.81
C TRP A 113 -0.71 -16.14 -12.58
N CYS A 114 0.49 -16.15 -13.19
CA CYS A 114 1.42 -17.28 -13.07
C CYS A 114 2.51 -17.06 -12.02
N LEU A 115 2.97 -15.81 -11.84
CA LEU A 115 4.00 -15.46 -10.84
C LEU A 115 3.44 -14.76 -9.60
N CYS A 116 2.12 -14.48 -9.61
CA CYS A 116 1.40 -13.68 -8.64
C CYS A 116 2.29 -12.55 -8.09
N THR A 117 2.69 -11.62 -8.96
CA THR A 117 3.51 -10.48 -8.58
C THR A 117 2.80 -9.22 -9.03
N TYR A 118 2.50 -8.34 -8.08
CA TYR A 118 1.82 -7.06 -8.36
C TYR A 118 2.85 -5.95 -8.35
N THR A 119 2.96 -5.25 -9.49
CA THR A 119 3.87 -4.11 -9.63
C THR A 119 3.08 -2.83 -9.89
N HIS A 120 3.39 -1.78 -9.12
CA HIS A 120 2.83 -0.45 -9.31
C HIS A 120 3.95 0.56 -9.51
N LYS A 121 3.82 1.42 -10.53
CA LYS A 121 4.74 2.51 -10.82
C LYS A 121 4.35 3.73 -9.97
N VAL A 122 5.31 4.30 -9.26
CA VAL A 122 5.14 5.59 -8.58
C VAL A 122 5.74 6.70 -9.43
N LEU A 123 4.86 7.61 -9.83
CA LEU A 123 5.17 8.76 -10.66
C LEU A 123 5.06 10.03 -9.82
N VAL A 124 5.99 10.97 -9.99
CA VAL A 124 5.99 12.26 -9.28
C VAL A 124 6.08 13.38 -10.30
N GLY A 125 5.29 14.44 -10.10
CA GLY A 125 5.22 15.56 -11.04
C GLY A 125 4.00 16.45 -10.76
N SER A 126 4.02 17.66 -11.30
CA SER A 126 2.98 18.68 -11.05
C SER A 126 1.78 18.57 -12.00
N THR A 127 1.93 17.80 -13.08
CA THR A 127 0.93 17.59 -14.13
C THR A 127 1.10 16.21 -14.74
N ARG A 128 0.06 15.69 -15.40
CA ARG A 128 0.11 14.36 -16.05
C ARG A 128 1.24 14.25 -17.09
N GLN A 129 1.60 15.35 -17.75
CA GLN A 129 2.67 15.42 -18.75
C GLN A 129 4.08 15.55 -18.14
N SER A 130 4.19 16.00 -16.88
CA SER A 130 5.47 16.17 -16.18
C SER A 130 5.78 15.03 -15.21
N LEU A 131 4.93 14.00 -15.17
CA LEU A 131 5.12 12.83 -14.32
C LEU A 131 6.39 12.07 -14.72
N VAL A 132 7.30 11.92 -13.77
CA VAL A 132 8.53 11.14 -13.91
C VAL A 132 8.41 9.88 -13.05
N HIS A 133 8.78 8.73 -13.63
CA HIS A 133 8.85 7.47 -12.90
C HIS A 133 9.97 7.50 -11.87
N LYS A 134 9.60 7.47 -10.59
CA LYS A 134 10.55 7.57 -9.48
C LYS A 134 10.98 6.20 -8.96
N TYR A 135 10.04 5.30 -8.73
CA TYR A 135 10.29 3.93 -8.28
C TYR A 135 9.08 3.04 -8.56
N ASN A 136 9.29 1.72 -8.56
CA ASN A 136 8.20 0.75 -8.51
C ASN A 136 8.02 0.24 -7.09
N ILE A 137 6.79 -0.14 -6.78
CA ILE A 137 6.43 -0.89 -5.59
C ILE A 137 6.02 -2.29 -6.07
N VAL A 138 6.73 -3.30 -5.60
CA VAL A 138 6.61 -4.69 -6.07
C VAL A 138 6.21 -5.57 -4.91
N ASN A 139 5.10 -6.27 -5.05
CA ASN A 139 4.63 -7.26 -4.09
C ASN A 139 4.79 -8.67 -4.68
N PRO A 140 5.83 -9.42 -4.28
CA PRO A 140 6.02 -10.82 -4.67
C PRO A 140 5.09 -11.71 -3.86
N THR A 141 4.04 -12.21 -4.49
CA THR A 141 2.85 -12.73 -3.81
C THR A 141 2.81 -14.28 -3.75
N MET A 142 3.72 -15.00 -4.44
CA MET A 142 3.81 -16.48 -4.43
C MET A 142 5.21 -17.03 -4.15
N CYS A 143 5.33 -18.36 -4.04
CA CYS A 143 6.56 -19.17 -3.82
C CYS A 143 7.74 -18.88 -4.77
N CYS A 144 7.52 -18.05 -5.79
CA CYS A 144 8.47 -17.71 -6.84
C CYS A 144 8.81 -16.22 -6.74
N GLY A 145 9.56 -15.85 -5.72
CA GLY A 145 10.01 -14.49 -5.48
C GLY A 145 11.19 -14.48 -4.53
N ARG A 146 11.81 -13.31 -4.35
CA ARG A 146 12.87 -13.12 -3.34
C ARG A 146 12.39 -13.45 -1.93
N VAL A 147 11.11 -13.20 -1.68
CA VAL A 147 10.37 -13.44 -0.45
C VAL A 147 8.99 -13.98 -0.83
N ASN A 148 8.37 -14.75 0.07
CA ASN A 148 7.06 -15.35 -0.15
C ASN A 148 6.06 -14.60 0.73
N ASN A 149 5.16 -13.79 0.20
CA ASN A 149 4.20 -13.07 1.06
C ASN A 149 2.96 -13.88 1.44
N CYS A 150 2.87 -15.16 1.09
CA CYS A 150 1.79 -16.03 1.53
C CYS A 150 1.70 -16.02 3.07
N PHE A 151 0.56 -15.56 3.58
CA PHE A 151 0.27 -15.33 5.00
C PHE A 151 1.19 -14.33 5.73
N GLY A 152 1.86 -13.42 5.02
CA GLY A 152 2.65 -12.35 5.63
C GLY A 152 1.80 -11.42 6.52
N ALA A 153 2.45 -10.72 7.45
CA ALA A 153 1.80 -9.86 8.45
C ALA A 153 0.81 -10.61 9.39
N THR A 154 1.04 -11.90 9.63
CA THR A 154 0.25 -12.73 10.55
C THR A 154 1.10 -13.25 11.72
N CYS A 155 0.47 -13.91 12.70
CA CYS A 155 1.18 -14.59 13.79
C CYS A 155 2.10 -15.72 13.30
N CYS A 156 1.78 -16.37 12.18
CA CYS A 156 2.58 -17.44 11.59
C CYS A 156 3.76 -16.90 10.77
N LYS A 157 3.66 -15.65 10.30
CA LYS A 157 4.66 -15.00 9.46
C LYS A 157 4.55 -13.50 9.61
N GLN A 158 5.35 -12.97 10.51
CA GLN A 158 5.17 -11.62 11.03
C GLN A 158 5.39 -10.53 10.00
N ASN A 159 6.23 -10.76 9.00
CA ASN A 159 6.59 -9.75 8.01
C ASN A 159 5.95 -10.07 6.65
N PHE A 160 5.34 -9.06 6.07
CA PHE A 160 4.94 -8.99 4.67
C PHE A 160 5.83 -7.96 4.00
N PHE A 161 6.46 -8.34 2.89
CA PHE A 161 7.54 -7.58 2.27
C PHE A 161 7.08 -6.94 0.96
N ILE A 162 7.36 -5.66 0.81
CA ILE A 162 7.10 -4.92 -0.41
C ILE A 162 8.43 -4.34 -0.88
N ASP A 163 8.89 -4.81 -2.03
CA ASP A 163 10.16 -4.35 -2.60
C ASP A 163 9.95 -2.99 -3.26
N VAL A 164 10.79 -2.02 -2.92
CA VAL A 164 10.85 -0.72 -3.61
C VAL A 164 12.03 -0.78 -4.57
N THR A 165 11.74 -0.74 -5.86
CA THR A 165 12.76 -0.84 -6.92
C THR A 165 12.90 0.48 -7.67
N ASP A 166 14.09 0.77 -8.18
CA ASP A 166 14.28 1.86 -9.12
C ASP A 166 13.53 1.57 -10.45
N PRO A 167 13.43 2.55 -11.36
CA PRO A 167 12.77 2.35 -12.66
C PRO A 167 13.36 1.22 -13.51
N GLN A 168 14.60 0.80 -13.23
CA GLN A 168 15.30 -0.29 -13.92
C GLN A 168 15.04 -1.65 -13.27
N GLY A 169 14.32 -1.71 -12.15
CA GLY A 169 13.96 -2.93 -11.44
C GLY A 169 14.97 -3.37 -10.38
N LYS A 170 15.99 -2.57 -10.07
CA LYS A 170 16.93 -2.87 -8.98
C LYS A 170 16.31 -2.46 -7.65
N VAL A 171 16.34 -3.34 -6.66
CA VAL A 171 15.84 -3.04 -5.31
C VAL A 171 16.68 -1.93 -4.67
N VAL A 172 16.02 -0.85 -4.24
CA VAL A 172 16.64 0.31 -3.57
C VAL A 172 16.20 0.46 -2.12
N SER A 173 15.03 -0.07 -1.75
CA SER A 173 14.52 -0.05 -0.39
C SER A 173 13.46 -1.14 -0.19
N TYR A 174 12.97 -1.28 1.03
CA TYR A 174 11.94 -2.22 1.42
C TYR A 174 10.88 -1.54 2.28
N ALA A 175 9.62 -1.85 2.00
CA ALA A 175 8.46 -1.47 2.79
C ALA A 175 7.88 -2.74 3.43
N HIS A 176 7.54 -2.70 4.72
CA HIS A 176 7.02 -3.88 5.41
C HIS A 176 5.68 -3.60 6.05
N GLN A 177 4.89 -4.66 6.14
CA GLN A 177 3.78 -4.74 7.07
C GLN A 177 4.15 -5.79 8.12
N THR A 178 4.21 -5.37 9.38
CA THR A 178 4.62 -6.21 10.49
C THR A 178 3.44 -6.51 11.40
N TYR A 179 3.27 -7.78 11.75
CA TYR A 179 2.33 -8.22 12.78
C TYR A 179 2.78 -7.67 14.13
N GLY A 180 2.02 -6.73 14.69
CA GLY A 180 2.39 -6.02 15.92
C GLY A 180 2.08 -6.77 17.21
N GLY A 181 1.67 -8.04 17.16
CA GLY A 181 1.54 -8.91 18.33
C GLY A 181 0.49 -8.47 19.35
N ASP A 182 -0.60 -9.21 19.47
CA ASP A 182 -1.63 -9.02 20.51
C ASP A 182 -1.92 -10.31 21.30
N GLY A 183 -0.87 -11.10 21.56
CA GLY A 183 -0.94 -12.26 22.47
C GLY A 183 -1.86 -13.40 22.04
N GLY A 184 -2.35 -13.43 20.80
CA GLY A 184 -3.22 -14.49 20.26
C GLY A 184 -3.44 -14.43 18.75
N CYS A 185 -4.26 -15.34 18.20
CA CYS A 185 -4.61 -15.36 16.77
C CYS A 185 -5.63 -14.27 16.35
N GLY A 186 -5.96 -13.29 17.21
CA GLY A 186 -6.77 -12.11 16.85
C GLY A 186 -6.12 -11.29 15.71
N GLY A 187 -4.80 -11.42 15.58
CA GLY A 187 -3.99 -10.92 14.47
C GLY A 187 -4.22 -11.50 13.09
N PHE A 188 -5.04 -12.56 12.93
CA PHE A 188 -5.32 -13.13 11.60
C PHE A 188 -5.97 -12.09 10.67
N PHE A 189 -6.68 -11.11 11.24
CA PHE A 189 -7.35 -10.02 10.51
C PHE A 189 -6.48 -8.77 10.28
N ARG A 190 -5.22 -8.74 10.74
CA ARG A 190 -4.32 -7.61 10.46
C ARG A 190 -3.86 -7.53 9.00
N MET A 191 -4.15 -8.55 8.19
CA MET A 191 -3.95 -8.50 6.74
C MET A 191 -4.63 -7.28 6.09
N ALA A 192 -5.72 -6.76 6.68
CA ALA A 192 -6.54 -5.78 5.99
C ALA A 192 -6.14 -4.30 6.16
N ASN A 193 -5.50 -3.84 7.25
CA ASN A 193 -5.52 -2.38 7.54
C ASN A 193 -4.32 -1.72 8.27
N ASP A 194 -3.31 -2.46 8.77
CA ASP A 194 -2.24 -1.87 9.61
C ASP A 194 -0.84 -1.97 8.97
N PHE A 195 -0.41 -0.94 8.23
CA PHE A 195 0.93 -0.86 7.64
C PHE A 195 1.92 -0.15 8.59
N SER A 196 3.13 -0.71 8.75
CA SER A 196 4.21 -0.10 9.55
C SER A 196 5.43 0.13 8.66
N ASN A 197 5.52 1.30 8.04
CA ASN A 197 6.61 1.62 7.12
C ASN A 197 7.62 2.57 7.74
N TYR A 198 8.89 2.23 7.55
CA TYR A 198 10.02 3.02 8.01
C TYR A 198 10.89 3.29 6.80
N ILE A 199 10.62 4.41 6.12
CA ILE A 199 11.53 4.92 5.10
C ILE A 199 12.02 6.29 5.56
N ASP A 200 13.34 6.43 5.63
CA ASP A 200 13.98 7.75 5.74
C ASP A 200 13.85 8.46 4.39
N ALA A 201 12.69 9.08 4.19
CA ALA A 201 12.28 9.74 2.96
C ALA A 201 11.57 11.05 3.26
N SER A 202 11.45 11.91 2.23
CA SER A 202 10.67 13.15 2.31
C SER A 202 9.20 12.87 2.66
N ASN A 203 8.49 13.86 3.20
CA ASN A 203 7.06 13.70 3.52
C ASN A 203 6.22 13.30 2.30
N LEU A 204 6.51 13.87 1.12
CA LEU A 204 5.83 13.49 -0.11
C LEU A 204 6.10 12.02 -0.46
N ASP A 205 7.36 11.58 -0.38
CA ASP A 205 7.73 10.20 -0.68
C ASP A 205 7.09 9.20 0.29
N ARG A 206 6.99 9.55 1.57
CA ARG A 206 6.27 8.75 2.57
C ARG A 206 4.80 8.58 2.20
N VAL A 207 4.13 9.67 1.82
CA VAL A 207 2.70 9.65 1.45
C VAL A 207 2.49 8.94 0.10
N MET A 208 3.40 9.10 -0.86
CA MET A 208 3.37 8.38 -2.14
C MET A 208 3.62 6.88 -1.98
N LEU A 209 4.49 6.48 -1.06
CA LEU A 209 4.67 5.08 -0.68
C LEU A 209 3.38 4.52 -0.08
N VAL A 210 2.79 5.22 0.90
CA VAL A 210 1.49 4.84 1.49
C VAL A 210 0.42 4.70 0.41
N LEU A 211 0.35 5.64 -0.52
CA LEU A 211 -0.58 5.58 -1.64
C LEU A 211 -0.38 4.30 -2.48
N GLY A 212 0.86 3.94 -2.77
CA GLY A 212 1.12 2.76 -3.58
C GLY A 212 0.93 1.44 -2.85
N MET A 213 1.15 1.40 -1.54
CA MET A 213 0.77 0.24 -0.72
C MET A 213 -0.74 0.05 -0.67
N LEU A 214 -1.51 1.14 -0.56
CA LEU A 214 -2.98 1.08 -0.66
C LEU A 214 -3.43 0.62 -2.06
N SER A 215 -2.70 0.98 -3.11
CA SER A 215 -2.99 0.47 -4.46
C SER A 215 -2.75 -1.04 -4.57
N ILE A 216 -1.68 -1.56 -3.94
CA ILE A 216 -1.38 -3.00 -3.89
C ILE A 216 -2.39 -3.75 -3.02
N GLU A 217 -2.69 -3.25 -1.82
CA GLU A 217 -3.73 -3.79 -0.94
C GLU A 217 -5.04 -3.89 -1.69
N TYR A 218 -5.42 -2.82 -2.39
CA TYR A 218 -6.62 -2.85 -3.19
C TYR A 218 -6.59 -3.92 -4.29
N ALA A 219 -5.47 -4.01 -5.03
CA ALA A 219 -5.31 -5.00 -6.10
C ALA A 219 -5.31 -6.45 -5.58
N TYR A 220 -4.84 -6.68 -4.34
CA TYR A 220 -4.60 -7.99 -3.75
C TYR A 220 -5.74 -8.49 -2.85
N HIS A 221 -6.30 -7.63 -2.01
CA HIS A 221 -7.31 -7.99 -1.01
C HIS A 221 -8.71 -7.53 -1.41
N SER A 222 -8.82 -6.30 -1.91
CA SER A 222 -10.12 -5.65 -2.07
C SER A 222 -10.68 -5.70 -3.49
N ARG A 223 -10.01 -6.33 -4.46
CA ARG A 223 -10.46 -6.36 -5.88
C ARG A 223 -11.49 -7.45 -6.15
N GLU A 224 -11.25 -8.65 -5.62
CA GLU A 224 -12.12 -9.81 -5.81
C GLU A 224 -13.21 -9.75 -4.73
N GLY A 225 -14.39 -9.21 -5.08
CA GLY A 225 -15.57 -9.26 -4.21
C GLY A 225 -15.82 -10.67 -3.70
N GLY A 226 -16.00 -10.82 -2.39
CA GLY A 226 -16.17 -12.14 -1.78
C GLY A 226 -16.17 -12.21 -0.26
N GLU A 227 -15.81 -11.15 0.46
CA GLU A 227 -16.03 -11.12 1.90
C GLU A 227 -17.45 -10.63 2.19
N ASP A 228 -18.18 -11.42 2.99
CA ASP A 228 -19.45 -11.03 3.59
C ASP A 228 -19.29 -9.65 4.25
N ASN A 229 -19.72 -8.60 3.54
CA ASN A 229 -19.79 -7.23 4.04
C ASN A 229 -21.01 -7.05 4.97
N ASN A 230 -21.24 -8.02 5.86
CA ASN A 230 -22.25 -7.95 6.93
C ASN A 230 -21.65 -7.34 8.19
#